data_AF-A0A5C5XQ10-F1
#
_entry.id   AF-A0A5C5XQ10-F1
#
_cell.length_a   1.000
_cell.length_b   1.000
_cell.length_c   1.000
_cell.angle_alpha   90.00
_cell.angle_beta   90.00
_cell.angle_gamma   90.00
#
_symmetry.space_group_name_H-M   'P 1'
#
loop_
_entity.id
_entity.type
_entity.pdbx_description
1 polymer ?
#
loop_
_entity_poly.entity_id
_entity_poly.type
_entity_poly.pdbx_seq_one_letter_code
_entity_poly.pdbx_strand_id
1 'polypeptide(L)'
;MNTIPSIALSLLLASVTLAAESPIPIVFDTDIDTDCDDVGAVACLHALADADEIEILATTVSSNFPYSAPCLDALNRYYGRPSIPLGTPKHGGASVHRGSRYAAQIASRFPSRFQANDDAPSAVTVLRSALAEADDDSVRLVTVGYLTNIADLLRSPADDISPLSGRELAQLKVSHLVVMGGRYPEHLDPAEFGNLKPDPGSAVEVAGRWPGTIYFSGLGADVGTGSQRHTLHKNNPLRIAYDLYLGDKPTRSSWDQVALLFAVRPGAPYWSVQSEGGNKIYPNGTNRWVEEDAHDHRLVTFAEGQRGKVEAEIERLMSLERRPKQVLFVVGPSTHPPGSHEVAAGAQLMAYCLEHADNVSDIRTTVVEGWPDDEDLLKQTDVIVFSGDTFPPQRLPETDRILARIDRMMRRGCGIVCVHYATALLGKDVAPDGAHPLLGWMGGYFANKTCPHHPGIARVYQAATIEPAAPEHPISRGWSEFTLHDEPYINNYFGKNDNLPADNVTPLATSMLPPEDPQVEIVAWCVERERGRGFGIVMPHFYRNWKDEDLRRCILNGIVWTANSEVPDEGVRTTLPDLSTFDPAAVESKR
;
A
#
# COMPACT_ATOMS: atom_id res chain seq x y z
N MET A 1 7.24 44.35 -61.61
CA MET A 1 6.90 44.53 -60.18
C MET A 1 6.06 43.33 -59.77
N ASN A 2 6.69 42.30 -59.20
CA ASN A 2 6.01 41.06 -58.80
C ASN A 2 6.06 40.97 -57.28
N THR A 3 4.90 41.11 -56.63
CA THR A 3 4.71 40.90 -55.20
C THR A 3 4.07 39.54 -54.97
N ILE A 4 4.74 38.70 -54.18
CA ILE A 4 4.30 37.38 -53.73
C ILE A 4 3.56 37.58 -52.39
N PRO A 5 2.38 36.98 -52.15
CA PRO A 5 1.79 36.96 -50.82
C PRO A 5 2.25 35.72 -50.04
N SER A 6 2.80 35.93 -48.84
CA SER A 6 3.10 34.89 -47.86
C SER A 6 1.81 34.32 -47.27
N ILE A 7 1.65 33.00 -47.33
CA ILE A 7 0.63 32.24 -46.61
C ILE A 7 1.23 31.85 -45.26
N ALA A 8 0.65 32.34 -44.17
CA ALA A 8 0.97 31.89 -42.82
C ALA A 8 0.19 30.59 -42.53
N LEU A 9 0.92 29.49 -42.32
CA LEU A 9 0.38 28.18 -41.95
C LEU A 9 0.36 28.09 -40.41
N SER A 10 -0.82 28.18 -39.80
CA SER A 10 -1.01 27.92 -38.37
C SER A 10 -1.02 26.40 -38.12
N LEU A 11 0.07 25.87 -37.58
CA LEU A 11 0.16 24.51 -37.07
C LEU A 11 -0.50 24.44 -35.68
N LEU A 12 -1.70 23.84 -35.60
CA LEU A 12 -2.25 23.34 -34.35
C LEU A 12 -1.49 22.08 -33.93
N LEU A 13 -0.64 22.22 -32.91
CA LEU A 13 -0.09 21.07 -32.17
C LEU A 13 -1.20 20.51 -31.27
N ALA A 14 -1.85 19.43 -31.70
CA ALA A 14 -2.65 18.60 -30.82
C ALA A 14 -1.70 17.82 -29.89
N SER A 15 -1.62 18.22 -28.63
CA SER A 15 -0.96 17.44 -27.59
C SER A 15 -1.74 16.14 -27.37
N VAL A 16 -1.23 15.03 -27.91
CA VAL A 16 -1.71 13.70 -27.54
C VAL A 16 -1.17 13.42 -26.14
N THR A 17 -1.97 13.68 -25.11
CA THR A 17 -1.77 13.09 -23.80
C THR A 17 -2.10 11.60 -23.92
N LEU A 18 -1.09 10.73 -23.91
CA LEU A 18 -1.31 9.31 -23.62
C LEU A 18 -1.92 9.27 -22.21
N ALA A 19 -3.21 8.95 -22.11
CA ALA A 19 -3.80 8.60 -20.83
C ALA A 19 -3.07 7.35 -20.33
N ALA A 20 -2.55 7.40 -19.10
CA ALA A 20 -2.07 6.19 -18.44
C ALA A 20 -3.26 5.23 -18.31
N GLU A 21 -3.08 3.98 -18.73
CA GLU A 21 -4.11 2.95 -18.61
C GLU A 21 -4.39 2.71 -17.11
N SER A 22 -5.65 2.71 -16.70
CA SER A 22 -6.02 2.48 -15.30
C SER A 22 -5.60 1.06 -14.88
N PRO A 23 -5.13 0.86 -13.63
CA PRO A 23 -4.83 -0.47 -13.12
C PRO A 23 -6.04 -1.40 -13.22
N ILE A 24 -5.81 -2.66 -13.54
CA ILE A 24 -6.88 -3.66 -13.65
C ILE A 24 -7.37 -4.05 -12.25
N PRO A 25 -8.67 -3.91 -11.93
CA PRO A 25 -9.20 -4.39 -10.66
C PRO A 25 -9.17 -5.92 -10.60
N ILE A 26 -8.49 -6.49 -9.59
CA ILE A 26 -8.31 -7.94 -9.44
C ILE A 26 -8.78 -8.42 -8.08
N VAL A 27 -9.44 -9.58 -8.09
CA VAL A 27 -9.73 -10.38 -6.90
C VAL A 27 -8.93 -11.67 -7.00
N PHE A 28 -8.19 -12.00 -5.94
CA PHE A 28 -7.28 -13.16 -5.91
C PHE A 28 -7.67 -14.16 -4.82
N ASP A 29 -8.06 -15.36 -5.23
CA ASP A 29 -8.44 -16.48 -4.35
C ASP A 29 -7.37 -17.58 -4.36
N THR A 30 -6.94 -18.05 -3.20
CA THR A 30 -5.81 -18.99 -3.01
C THR A 30 -6.07 -19.94 -1.84
N ASP A 31 -5.55 -21.17 -1.82
CA ASP A 31 -5.61 -22.02 -0.63
C ASP A 31 -4.45 -21.75 0.35
N ILE A 32 -3.30 -21.28 -0.16
CA ILE A 32 -2.09 -20.85 0.56
C ILE A 32 -1.73 -21.71 1.78
N ASP A 33 -1.81 -23.03 1.59
CA ASP A 33 -1.44 -24.00 2.62
C ASP A 33 -0.49 -25.06 2.07
N THR A 34 -0.90 -25.81 1.05
CA THR A 34 -0.33 -27.12 0.74
C THR A 34 0.88 -27.08 -0.16
N ASP A 35 1.00 -26.08 -1.03
CA ASP A 35 2.14 -25.85 -1.90
C ASP A 35 2.68 -24.43 -1.71
N CYS A 36 3.96 -24.20 -2.00
CA CYS A 36 4.55 -22.88 -1.83
C CYS A 36 4.36 -21.98 -3.05
N ASP A 37 3.85 -22.49 -4.17
CA ASP A 37 3.61 -21.66 -5.35
C ASP A 37 2.50 -20.63 -5.15
N ASP A 38 1.55 -20.85 -4.23
CA ASP A 38 0.63 -19.81 -3.74
C ASP A 38 1.39 -18.57 -3.23
N VAL A 39 2.45 -18.78 -2.42
CA VAL A 39 3.27 -17.68 -1.88
C VAL A 39 4.02 -16.97 -3.01
N GLY A 40 4.47 -17.73 -4.01
CA GLY A 40 5.05 -17.16 -5.22
C GLY A 40 4.04 -16.35 -6.03
N ALA A 41 2.78 -16.79 -6.11
CA ALA A 41 1.71 -16.07 -6.78
C ALA A 41 1.35 -14.79 -6.03
N VAL A 42 1.30 -14.80 -4.70
CA VAL A 42 1.11 -13.59 -3.88
C VAL A 42 2.27 -12.59 -4.09
N ALA A 43 3.52 -13.05 -4.16
CA ALA A 43 4.63 -12.15 -4.48
C ALA A 43 4.50 -11.53 -5.89
N CYS A 44 4.12 -12.33 -6.89
CA CYS A 44 3.83 -11.82 -8.24
C CYS A 44 2.66 -10.82 -8.22
N LEU A 45 1.60 -11.09 -7.46
CA LEU A 45 0.43 -10.22 -7.32
C LEU A 45 0.86 -8.84 -6.81
N HIS A 46 1.66 -8.79 -5.75
CA HIS A 46 2.15 -7.52 -5.22
C HIS A 46 3.15 -6.82 -6.14
N ALA A 47 4.03 -7.57 -6.82
CA ALA A 47 4.94 -7.01 -7.82
C ALA A 47 4.20 -6.35 -9.00
N LEU A 48 3.11 -6.95 -9.46
CA LEU A 48 2.25 -6.40 -10.52
C LEU A 48 1.47 -5.17 -10.02
N ALA A 49 1.02 -5.19 -8.76
CA ALA A 49 0.38 -4.04 -8.14
C ALA A 49 1.36 -2.87 -7.89
N ASP A 50 2.62 -3.16 -7.56
CA ASP A 50 3.68 -2.14 -7.42
C ASP A 50 4.06 -1.52 -8.76
N ALA A 51 3.79 -2.21 -9.87
CA ALA A 51 3.99 -1.73 -11.24
C ALA A 51 2.76 -0.96 -11.78
N ASP A 52 1.76 -0.68 -10.95
CA ASP A 52 0.48 -0.06 -11.33
C ASP A 52 -0.28 -0.83 -12.43
N GLU A 53 0.00 -2.12 -12.65
CA GLU A 53 -0.73 -2.94 -13.63
C GLU A 53 -2.08 -3.43 -13.08
N ILE A 54 -2.17 -3.61 -11.77
CA ILE A 54 -3.37 -4.09 -11.08
C ILE A 54 -3.67 -3.30 -9.81
N GLU A 55 -4.95 -3.25 -9.46
CA GLU A 55 -5.45 -2.85 -8.15
C GLU A 55 -6.06 -4.08 -7.47
N ILE A 56 -5.51 -4.46 -6.30
CA ILE A 56 -5.98 -5.64 -5.56
C ILE A 56 -7.21 -5.22 -4.75
N LEU A 57 -8.41 -5.56 -5.22
CA LEU A 57 -9.67 -5.25 -4.55
C LEU A 57 -9.88 -6.11 -3.31
N ALA A 58 -9.55 -7.39 -3.41
CA ALA A 58 -9.70 -8.35 -2.32
C ALA A 58 -8.79 -9.56 -2.53
N THR A 59 -8.47 -10.21 -1.41
CA THR A 59 -7.88 -11.55 -1.40
C THR A 59 -8.78 -12.50 -0.62
N THR A 60 -8.90 -13.75 -1.05
CA THR A 60 -9.67 -14.76 -0.31
C THR A 60 -8.86 -16.03 -0.17
N VAL A 61 -9.05 -16.70 0.96
CA VAL A 61 -8.50 -18.03 1.19
C VAL A 61 -9.60 -19.04 0.91
N SER A 62 -9.40 -20.06 0.08
CA SER A 62 -10.39 -21.13 -0.19
C SER A 62 -10.22 -22.41 0.62
N SER A 63 -9.21 -22.45 1.49
CA SER A 63 -8.97 -23.53 2.46
C SER A 63 -9.49 -23.21 3.86
N ASN A 64 -9.78 -24.26 4.62
CA ASN A 64 -10.09 -24.19 6.05
C ASN A 64 -8.85 -24.39 6.94
N PHE A 65 -7.64 -24.43 6.37
CA PHE A 65 -6.43 -24.64 7.16
C PHE A 65 -6.22 -23.45 8.12
N PRO A 66 -6.04 -23.68 9.44
CA PRO A 66 -6.12 -22.61 10.44
C PRO A 66 -5.18 -21.44 10.24
N TYR A 67 -4.05 -21.64 9.55
CA TYR A 67 -3.03 -20.61 9.35
C TYR A 67 -3.04 -19.98 7.95
N SER A 68 -3.96 -20.34 7.06
CA SER A 68 -3.99 -19.78 5.69
C SER A 68 -4.29 -18.28 5.70
N ALA A 69 -5.36 -17.80 6.35
CA ALA A 69 -5.64 -16.36 6.42
C ALA A 69 -4.56 -15.57 7.18
N PRO A 70 -4.05 -16.01 8.34
CA PRO A 70 -2.91 -15.35 8.97
C PRO A 70 -1.66 -15.29 8.07
N CYS A 71 -1.38 -16.34 7.29
CA CYS A 71 -0.26 -16.37 6.35
C CYS A 71 -0.44 -15.39 5.20
N LEU A 72 -1.62 -15.36 4.57
CA LEU A 72 -1.93 -14.45 3.48
C LEU A 72 -1.95 -12.98 3.96
N ASP A 73 -2.51 -12.72 5.14
CA ASP A 73 -2.50 -11.38 5.72
C ASP A 73 -1.07 -10.90 6.01
N ALA A 74 -0.23 -11.76 6.58
CA ALA A 74 1.17 -11.46 6.81
C ALA A 74 1.92 -11.10 5.51
N LEU A 75 1.65 -11.81 4.41
CA LEU A 75 2.21 -11.48 3.10
C LEU A 75 1.67 -10.13 2.57
N ASN A 76 0.36 -9.92 2.60
CA ASN A 76 -0.27 -8.66 2.19
C ASN A 76 0.34 -7.45 2.94
N ARG A 77 0.53 -7.59 4.26
CA ARG A 77 1.17 -6.56 5.10
C ARG A 77 2.65 -6.37 4.77
N TYR A 78 3.41 -7.46 4.61
CA TYR A 78 4.82 -7.41 4.25
C TYR A 78 5.06 -6.64 2.94
N TYR A 79 4.22 -6.90 1.93
CA TYR A 79 4.23 -6.20 0.66
C TYR A 79 3.51 -4.83 0.69
N GLY A 80 3.31 -4.26 1.87
CA GLY A 80 2.88 -2.87 2.07
C GLY A 80 1.40 -2.61 1.84
N ARG A 81 0.55 -3.64 1.88
CA ARG A 81 -0.91 -3.52 1.68
C ARG A 81 -1.71 -4.14 2.84
N PRO A 82 -1.54 -3.62 4.07
CA PRO A 82 -2.12 -4.20 5.28
C PRO A 82 -3.64 -4.10 5.39
N SER A 83 -4.27 -3.29 4.53
CA SER A 83 -5.71 -3.02 4.54
C SER A 83 -6.51 -3.83 3.53
N ILE A 84 -5.86 -4.63 2.66
CA ILE A 84 -6.58 -5.45 1.65
C ILE A 84 -7.67 -6.27 2.35
N PRO A 85 -8.93 -6.20 1.90
CA PRO A 85 -9.98 -7.08 2.38
C PRO A 85 -9.59 -8.55 2.21
N LEU A 86 -9.72 -9.32 3.29
CA LEU A 86 -9.39 -10.74 3.33
C LEU A 86 -10.55 -11.53 3.91
N GLY A 87 -10.99 -12.59 3.21
CA GLY A 87 -12.07 -13.46 3.69
C GLY A 87 -11.78 -14.96 3.56
N THR A 88 -12.49 -15.76 4.35
CA THR A 88 -12.35 -17.22 4.42
C THR A 88 -13.71 -17.94 4.34
N PRO A 89 -13.75 -19.21 3.89
CA PRO A 89 -14.97 -20.00 3.93
C PRO A 89 -15.46 -20.18 5.37
N LYS A 90 -16.80 -20.15 5.56
CA LYS A 90 -17.45 -20.26 6.88
C LYS A 90 -18.22 -21.56 7.09
N HIS A 91 -17.93 -22.55 6.27
CA HIS A 91 -18.55 -23.87 6.30
C HIS A 91 -17.50 -24.98 6.10
N GLY A 92 -17.87 -26.21 6.41
CA GLY A 92 -17.02 -27.36 6.12
C GLY A 92 -16.96 -27.59 4.62
N GLY A 93 -15.83 -27.27 3.99
CA GLY A 93 -15.62 -27.38 2.53
C GLY A 93 -14.45 -28.29 2.19
N ALA A 94 -13.24 -27.73 2.13
CA ALA A 94 -12.05 -28.48 1.71
C ALA A 94 -11.34 -29.18 2.87
N SER A 95 -10.78 -30.36 2.58
CA SER A 95 -10.02 -31.14 3.56
C SER A 95 -8.64 -30.55 3.84
N VAL A 96 -8.35 -30.32 5.13
CA VAL A 96 -7.11 -29.69 5.60
C VAL A 96 -6.01 -30.69 6.00
N HIS A 97 -6.25 -31.99 5.81
CA HIS A 97 -5.39 -33.06 6.31
C HIS A 97 -3.97 -33.06 5.73
N ARG A 98 -3.77 -32.48 4.53
CA ARG A 98 -2.45 -32.34 3.90
C ARG A 98 -1.54 -31.38 4.66
N GLY A 99 -2.12 -30.44 5.42
CA GLY A 99 -1.42 -29.44 6.21
C GLY A 99 -0.57 -28.48 5.37
N SER A 100 0.22 -27.65 6.05
CA SER A 100 1.16 -26.72 5.42
C SER A 100 2.57 -26.87 6.00
N ARG A 101 3.58 -26.72 5.14
CA ARG A 101 4.99 -26.68 5.55
C ARG A 101 5.44 -25.30 6.03
N TYR A 102 4.70 -24.24 5.70
CA TYR A 102 5.15 -22.87 5.89
C TYR A 102 4.12 -21.97 6.58
N ALA A 103 2.82 -22.16 6.37
CA ALA A 103 1.82 -21.15 6.72
C ALA A 103 1.83 -20.78 8.22
N ALA A 104 1.95 -21.76 9.13
CA ALA A 104 2.06 -21.51 10.56
C ALA A 104 3.36 -20.74 10.95
N GLN A 105 4.46 -21.00 10.25
CA GLN A 105 5.74 -20.30 10.49
C GLN A 105 5.70 -18.87 9.96
N ILE A 106 5.05 -18.63 8.82
CA ILE A 106 4.85 -17.26 8.32
C ILE A 106 3.90 -16.50 9.26
N ALA A 107 2.75 -17.07 9.60
CA ALA A 107 1.77 -16.49 10.51
C ALA A 107 2.34 -16.12 11.89
N SER A 108 3.33 -16.86 12.39
CA SER A 108 3.96 -16.59 13.69
C SER A 108 5.15 -15.64 13.64
N ARG A 109 5.80 -15.48 12.48
CA ARG A 109 7.00 -14.63 12.33
C ARG A 109 6.70 -13.22 11.88
N PHE A 110 5.56 -13.01 11.25
CA PHE A 110 5.17 -11.73 10.66
C PHE A 110 3.86 -11.24 11.27
N PRO A 111 3.67 -9.91 11.40
CA PRO A 111 2.41 -9.34 11.88
C PRO A 111 1.23 -9.80 11.03
N SER A 112 0.09 -10.05 11.66
CA SER A 112 -1.18 -10.43 11.03
C SER A 112 -2.35 -9.89 11.87
N ARG A 113 -3.43 -9.49 11.19
CA ARG A 113 -4.72 -9.13 11.81
C ARG A 113 -5.45 -10.33 12.40
N PHE A 114 -5.16 -11.52 11.90
CA PHE A 114 -5.85 -12.77 12.25
C PHE A 114 -4.90 -13.72 12.97
N GLN A 115 -5.41 -14.41 14.00
CA GLN A 115 -4.69 -15.49 14.70
C GLN A 115 -5.01 -16.85 14.07
N ALA A 116 -6.23 -17.00 13.55
CA ALA A 116 -6.70 -18.17 12.84
C ALA A 116 -7.62 -17.82 11.65
N ASN A 117 -7.82 -18.78 10.75
CA ASN A 117 -8.70 -18.66 9.59
C ASN A 117 -10.14 -18.27 9.94
N ASP A 118 -10.62 -18.70 11.11
CA ASP A 118 -11.96 -18.39 11.59
C ASP A 118 -12.15 -16.93 12.00
N ASP A 119 -11.07 -16.21 12.34
CA ASP A 119 -11.12 -14.80 12.74
C ASP A 119 -11.41 -13.85 11.57
N ALA A 120 -11.07 -14.27 10.34
CA ALA A 120 -11.30 -13.47 9.14
C ALA A 120 -12.81 -13.37 8.80
N PRO A 121 -13.28 -12.31 8.13
CA PRO A 121 -14.63 -12.26 7.58
C PRO A 121 -14.96 -13.42 6.62
N SER A 122 -16.25 -13.61 6.30
CA SER A 122 -16.66 -14.54 5.26
C SER A 122 -16.11 -14.14 3.90
N ALA A 123 -15.55 -15.09 3.15
CA ALA A 123 -15.11 -14.88 1.77
C ALA A 123 -16.25 -14.36 0.89
N VAL A 124 -17.49 -14.84 1.08
CA VAL A 124 -18.66 -14.36 0.35
C VAL A 124 -18.91 -12.88 0.61
N THR A 125 -18.83 -12.44 1.86
CA THR A 125 -19.00 -11.02 2.22
C THR A 125 -17.95 -10.16 1.53
N VAL A 126 -16.68 -10.58 1.61
CA VAL A 126 -15.56 -9.86 0.98
C VAL A 126 -15.69 -9.81 -0.55
N LEU A 127 -16.02 -10.92 -1.20
CA LEU A 127 -16.24 -10.98 -2.65
C LEU A 127 -17.41 -10.09 -3.08
N ARG A 128 -18.53 -10.13 -2.36
CA ARG A 128 -19.70 -9.29 -2.67
C ARG A 128 -19.39 -7.81 -2.53
N SER A 129 -18.70 -7.39 -1.47
CA SER A 129 -18.28 -5.99 -1.29
C SER A 129 -17.37 -5.53 -2.43
N ALA A 130 -16.32 -6.30 -2.74
CA ALA A 130 -15.39 -5.96 -3.81
C ALA A 130 -16.07 -5.83 -5.18
N LEU A 131 -17.00 -6.75 -5.51
CA LEU A 131 -17.74 -6.69 -6.77
C LEU A 131 -18.78 -5.57 -6.80
N ALA A 132 -19.46 -5.30 -5.68
CA ALA A 132 -20.49 -4.25 -5.63
C ALA A 132 -19.91 -2.84 -5.85
N GLU A 133 -18.70 -2.59 -5.35
CA GLU A 133 -17.99 -1.33 -5.48
C GLU A 133 -17.27 -1.14 -6.83
N ALA A 134 -16.95 -2.23 -7.53
CA ALA A 134 -16.24 -2.19 -8.79
C ALA A 134 -17.12 -1.71 -9.97
N ASP A 135 -16.48 -1.18 -11.00
CA ASP A 135 -17.12 -0.88 -12.28
C ASP A 135 -17.62 -2.17 -12.97
N ASP A 136 -18.67 -2.05 -13.77
CA ASP A 136 -19.21 -3.17 -14.56
C ASP A 136 -18.15 -3.68 -15.57
N ASP A 137 -18.13 -4.99 -15.80
CA ASP A 137 -17.23 -5.67 -16.75
C ASP A 137 -15.73 -5.32 -16.59
N SER A 138 -15.30 -5.04 -15.36
CA SER A 138 -13.93 -4.56 -15.07
C SER A 138 -13.08 -5.56 -14.29
N VAL A 139 -13.70 -6.37 -13.42
CA VAL A 139 -12.96 -7.18 -12.44
C VAL A 139 -12.41 -8.43 -13.10
N ARG A 140 -11.14 -8.74 -12.83
CA ARG A 140 -10.57 -10.05 -13.10
C ARG A 140 -10.59 -10.88 -11.83
N LEU A 141 -11.30 -12.00 -11.85
CA LEU A 141 -11.34 -12.94 -10.74
C LEU A 141 -10.38 -14.09 -11.03
N VAL A 142 -9.40 -14.29 -10.16
CA VAL A 142 -8.38 -15.35 -10.31
C VAL A 142 -8.46 -16.26 -9.11
N THR A 143 -8.69 -17.54 -9.35
CA THR A 143 -8.62 -18.58 -8.32
C THR A 143 -7.47 -19.51 -8.62
N VAL A 144 -6.54 -19.57 -7.67
CA VAL A 144 -5.44 -20.51 -7.65
C VAL A 144 -5.59 -21.57 -6.56
N GLY A 145 -6.63 -21.46 -5.72
CA GLY A 145 -7.04 -22.50 -4.79
C GLY A 145 -8.33 -23.22 -5.21
N TYR A 146 -9.13 -23.64 -4.24
CA TYR A 146 -10.34 -24.43 -4.44
C TYR A 146 -11.54 -23.56 -4.84
N LEU A 147 -12.47 -24.13 -5.62
CA LEU A 147 -13.63 -23.39 -6.15
C LEU A 147 -14.76 -23.14 -5.12
N THR A 148 -14.53 -23.44 -3.84
CA THR A 148 -15.48 -23.31 -2.73
C THR A 148 -16.05 -21.91 -2.62
N ASN A 149 -15.18 -20.89 -2.53
CA ASN A 149 -15.59 -19.50 -2.35
C ASN A 149 -16.39 -18.96 -3.54
N ILE A 150 -16.03 -19.37 -4.75
CA ILE A 150 -16.73 -18.96 -5.98
C ILE A 150 -18.10 -19.63 -6.06
N ALA A 151 -18.21 -20.92 -5.72
CA ALA A 151 -19.51 -21.60 -5.65
C ALA A 151 -20.42 -20.96 -4.60
N ASP A 152 -19.88 -20.61 -3.43
CA ASP A 152 -20.62 -19.92 -2.38
C ASP A 152 -21.05 -18.50 -2.80
N LEU A 153 -20.22 -17.76 -3.54
CA LEU A 153 -20.60 -16.50 -4.16
C LEU A 153 -21.79 -16.70 -5.09
N LEU A 154 -21.75 -17.68 -6.00
CA LEU A 154 -22.86 -17.96 -6.93
C LEU A 154 -24.15 -18.33 -6.20
N ARG A 155 -24.05 -18.97 -5.03
CA ARG A 155 -25.20 -19.34 -4.18
C ARG A 155 -25.72 -18.19 -3.31
N SER A 156 -24.95 -17.11 -3.14
CA SER A 156 -25.33 -16.00 -2.25
C SER A 156 -26.54 -15.22 -2.79
N PRO A 157 -27.56 -14.96 -1.96
CA PRO A 157 -28.68 -14.10 -2.33
C PRO A 157 -28.27 -12.62 -2.34
N ALA A 158 -29.20 -11.75 -2.73
CA ALA A 158 -29.09 -10.33 -2.41
C ALA A 158 -29.03 -10.09 -0.90
N ASP A 159 -28.36 -9.02 -0.49
CA ASP A 159 -28.15 -8.64 0.91
C ASP A 159 -27.97 -7.12 1.04
N ASP A 160 -27.56 -6.65 2.23
CA ASP A 160 -27.36 -5.22 2.50
C ASP A 160 -26.15 -4.62 1.75
N ILE A 161 -25.27 -5.45 1.17
CA ILE A 161 -24.15 -4.99 0.34
C ILE A 161 -24.64 -4.65 -1.07
N SER A 162 -25.49 -5.52 -1.63
CA SER A 162 -26.00 -5.33 -2.99
C SER A 162 -27.38 -5.96 -3.17
N PRO A 163 -28.30 -5.28 -3.87
CA PRO A 163 -29.60 -5.85 -4.25
C PRO A 163 -29.47 -6.99 -5.28
N LEU A 164 -28.28 -7.23 -5.84
CA LEU A 164 -27.99 -8.33 -6.75
C LEU A 164 -27.56 -9.59 -5.99
N SER A 165 -28.02 -10.76 -6.44
CA SER A 165 -27.45 -12.05 -6.02
C SER A 165 -25.99 -12.15 -6.44
N GLY A 166 -25.22 -13.04 -5.82
CA GLY A 166 -23.80 -13.16 -6.17
C GLY A 166 -23.56 -13.64 -7.61
N ARG A 167 -24.49 -14.42 -8.17
CA ARG A 167 -24.47 -14.77 -9.60
C ARG A 167 -24.71 -13.55 -10.50
N GLU A 168 -25.62 -12.66 -10.13
CA GLU A 168 -25.87 -11.42 -10.89
C GLU A 168 -24.69 -10.43 -10.76
N LEU A 169 -24.08 -10.32 -9.58
CA LEU A 169 -22.84 -9.55 -9.39
C LEU A 169 -21.72 -10.11 -10.26
N ALA A 170 -21.49 -11.42 -10.24
CA ALA A 170 -20.48 -12.06 -11.06
C ALA A 170 -20.71 -11.79 -12.56
N GLN A 171 -21.94 -11.91 -13.04
CA GLN A 171 -22.30 -11.62 -14.44
C GLN A 171 -22.07 -10.17 -14.84
N LEU A 172 -22.35 -9.23 -13.92
CA LEU A 172 -22.29 -7.80 -14.23
C LEU A 172 -20.86 -7.24 -14.10
N LYS A 173 -20.09 -7.73 -13.13
CA LYS A 173 -18.86 -7.08 -12.67
C LYS A 173 -17.59 -7.79 -13.13
N VAL A 174 -17.64 -9.12 -13.30
CA VAL A 174 -16.45 -9.92 -13.63
C VAL A 174 -16.33 -10.07 -15.14
N SER A 175 -15.27 -9.49 -15.70
CA SER A 175 -14.93 -9.63 -17.12
C SER A 175 -14.61 -11.08 -17.45
N HIS A 176 -13.68 -11.68 -16.71
CA HIS A 176 -13.26 -13.06 -16.90
C HIS A 176 -12.85 -13.71 -15.57
N LEU A 177 -13.23 -14.99 -15.40
CA LEU A 177 -12.75 -15.86 -14.34
C LEU A 177 -11.58 -16.71 -14.85
N VAL A 178 -10.44 -16.68 -14.16
CA VAL A 178 -9.28 -17.55 -14.44
C VAL A 178 -9.14 -18.57 -13.32
N VAL A 179 -9.10 -19.85 -13.69
CA VAL A 179 -9.02 -20.99 -12.77
C VAL A 179 -7.72 -21.75 -13.01
N MET A 180 -6.83 -21.77 -12.02
CA MET A 180 -5.75 -22.77 -11.96
C MET A 180 -6.37 -24.10 -11.57
N GLY A 181 -6.36 -25.07 -12.48
CA GLY A 181 -6.91 -26.38 -12.17
C GLY A 181 -6.98 -27.34 -13.36
N GLY A 182 -6.83 -28.62 -13.02
CA GLY A 182 -6.86 -29.73 -13.97
C GLY A 182 -5.54 -29.94 -14.69
N ARG A 183 -5.47 -31.07 -15.40
CA ARG A 183 -4.43 -31.35 -16.41
C ARG A 183 -5.14 -31.70 -17.71
N TYR A 184 -4.60 -31.24 -18.82
CA TYR A 184 -5.25 -31.33 -20.13
C TYR A 184 -4.40 -32.18 -21.08
N PRO A 185 -5.01 -32.99 -21.97
CA PRO A 185 -6.46 -33.06 -22.21
C PRO A 185 -7.26 -33.81 -21.14
N GLU A 186 -6.62 -34.54 -20.21
CA GLU A 186 -7.32 -35.21 -19.10
C GLU A 186 -6.46 -35.42 -17.85
N HIS A 187 -7.11 -35.50 -16.69
CA HIS A 187 -6.52 -35.84 -15.40
C HIS A 187 -7.42 -36.82 -14.64
N LEU A 188 -7.33 -38.09 -14.97
CA LEU A 188 -8.22 -39.13 -14.44
C LEU A 188 -7.73 -39.80 -13.15
N ASP A 189 -6.47 -39.56 -12.76
CA ASP A 189 -5.88 -40.10 -11.53
C ASP A 189 -4.96 -39.09 -10.83
N PRO A 190 -5.52 -37.99 -10.26
CA PRO A 190 -4.76 -36.95 -9.58
C PRO A 190 -4.34 -37.33 -8.15
N ALA A 191 -4.66 -38.54 -7.67
CA ALA A 191 -4.65 -38.91 -6.26
C ALA A 191 -5.38 -37.85 -5.39
N GLU A 192 -4.70 -37.27 -4.40
CA GLU A 192 -5.20 -36.20 -3.52
C GLU A 192 -4.78 -34.78 -3.94
N PHE A 193 -4.18 -34.63 -5.14
CA PHE A 193 -3.59 -33.37 -5.59
C PHE A 193 -4.50 -32.58 -6.57
N GLY A 194 -4.22 -31.28 -6.71
CA GLY A 194 -4.87 -30.38 -7.65
C GLY A 194 -6.19 -29.78 -7.16
N ASN A 195 -6.52 -28.58 -7.65
CA ASN A 195 -7.55 -27.71 -7.08
C ASN A 195 -9.00 -28.17 -7.30
N LEU A 196 -9.24 -29.07 -8.26
CA LEU A 196 -10.58 -29.59 -8.56
C LEU A 196 -10.98 -30.76 -7.65
N LYS A 197 -10.05 -31.27 -6.82
CA LYS A 197 -10.21 -32.49 -6.03
C LYS A 197 -10.69 -32.27 -4.58
N PRO A 198 -10.23 -31.23 -3.84
CA PRO A 198 -10.59 -31.05 -2.43
C PRO A 198 -12.06 -30.72 -2.20
N ASP A 199 -12.67 -29.96 -3.10
CA ASP A 199 -14.12 -29.72 -3.16
C ASP A 199 -14.63 -29.89 -4.60
N PRO A 200 -14.83 -31.14 -5.05
CA PRO A 200 -15.24 -31.42 -6.42
C PRO A 200 -16.70 -31.00 -6.68
N GLY A 201 -17.52 -30.89 -5.64
CA GLY A 201 -18.90 -30.42 -5.76
C GLY A 201 -18.94 -28.96 -6.20
N SER A 202 -18.18 -28.10 -5.52
CA SER A 202 -18.03 -26.70 -5.91
C SER A 202 -17.38 -26.55 -7.28
N ALA A 203 -16.39 -27.39 -7.61
CA ALA A 203 -15.77 -27.36 -8.93
C ALA A 203 -16.74 -27.68 -10.07
N VAL A 204 -17.55 -28.73 -9.93
CA VAL A 204 -18.61 -29.09 -10.88
C VAL A 204 -19.65 -27.98 -10.96
N GLU A 205 -20.03 -27.39 -9.83
CA GLU A 205 -21.00 -26.30 -9.79
C GLU A 205 -20.52 -25.07 -10.55
N VAL A 206 -19.30 -24.58 -10.28
CA VAL A 206 -18.75 -23.39 -10.93
C VAL A 206 -18.61 -23.61 -12.44
N ALA A 207 -18.04 -24.74 -12.87
CA ALA A 207 -17.90 -25.05 -14.30
C ALA A 207 -19.25 -25.15 -15.02
N GLY A 208 -20.31 -25.57 -14.34
CA GLY A 208 -21.65 -25.69 -14.95
C GLY A 208 -22.58 -24.48 -14.78
N ARG A 209 -22.23 -23.50 -13.93
CA ARG A 209 -23.15 -22.41 -13.54
C ARG A 209 -22.57 -21.01 -13.59
N TRP A 210 -21.25 -20.87 -13.73
CA TRP A 210 -20.64 -19.56 -13.91
C TRP A 210 -21.29 -18.83 -15.10
N PRO A 211 -21.69 -17.56 -14.93
CA PRO A 211 -22.54 -16.92 -15.91
C PRO A 211 -21.75 -16.30 -17.09
N GLY A 212 -20.44 -16.08 -16.93
CA GLY A 212 -19.55 -15.56 -17.98
C GLY A 212 -18.51 -16.57 -18.50
N THR A 213 -17.40 -16.06 -19.03
CA THR A 213 -16.29 -16.89 -19.53
C THR A 213 -15.42 -17.43 -18.39
N ILE A 214 -15.04 -18.71 -18.46
CA ILE A 214 -13.99 -19.30 -17.60
C ILE A 214 -12.76 -19.65 -18.43
N TYR A 215 -11.59 -19.17 -18.02
CA TYR A 215 -10.28 -19.58 -18.53
C TYR A 215 -9.66 -20.58 -17.59
N PHE A 216 -9.51 -21.82 -18.04
CA PHE A 216 -8.79 -22.85 -17.31
C PHE A 216 -7.31 -22.86 -17.67
N SER A 217 -6.46 -22.91 -16.65
CA SER A 217 -5.02 -23.12 -16.78
C SER A 217 -4.61 -24.40 -16.03
N GLY A 218 -4.14 -25.39 -16.79
CA GLY A 218 -3.45 -26.58 -16.26
C GLY A 218 -1.93 -26.52 -16.44
N LEU A 219 -1.39 -25.33 -16.71
CA LEU A 219 0.02 -25.07 -17.00
C LEU A 219 0.83 -24.91 -15.71
N GLY A 220 2.17 -24.84 -15.83
CA GLY A 220 3.06 -24.52 -14.71
C GLY A 220 3.92 -25.67 -14.19
N ALA A 221 3.54 -26.92 -14.47
CA ALA A 221 4.30 -28.11 -14.05
C ALA A 221 5.77 -28.06 -14.50
N ASP A 222 6.01 -27.58 -15.72
CA ASP A 222 7.34 -27.47 -16.34
C ASP A 222 7.92 -26.03 -16.29
N VAL A 223 7.43 -25.19 -15.36
CA VAL A 223 7.91 -23.81 -15.15
C VAL A 223 8.55 -23.78 -13.76
N GLY A 224 9.86 -23.95 -13.70
CA GLY A 224 10.60 -24.10 -12.45
C GLY A 224 11.11 -22.77 -11.91
N THR A 225 10.50 -22.25 -10.85
CA THR A 225 10.88 -20.95 -10.26
C THR A 225 11.23 -21.03 -8.77
N GLY A 226 11.74 -19.94 -8.22
CA GLY A 226 12.24 -19.83 -6.85
C GLY A 226 13.75 -20.12 -6.75
N SER A 227 14.44 -20.23 -7.89
CA SER A 227 15.88 -20.47 -7.95
C SER A 227 16.70 -19.31 -7.39
N GLN A 228 16.17 -18.08 -7.51
CA GLN A 228 16.81 -16.87 -7.03
C GLN A 228 16.38 -16.48 -5.61
N ARG A 229 15.56 -17.28 -4.91
CA ARG A 229 15.07 -16.95 -3.57
C ARG A 229 16.17 -16.56 -2.56
N HIS A 230 17.41 -17.01 -2.76
CA HIS A 230 18.55 -16.68 -1.89
C HIS A 230 19.09 -15.26 -2.10
N THR A 231 18.75 -14.59 -3.21
CA THR A 231 19.04 -13.16 -3.43
C THR A 231 18.16 -12.28 -2.56
N LEU A 232 16.96 -12.76 -2.20
CA LEU A 232 16.06 -12.09 -1.26
C LEU A 232 16.64 -12.10 0.16
N HIS A 233 16.34 -11.07 0.92
CA HIS A 233 16.68 -10.94 2.32
C HIS A 233 16.21 -12.16 3.12
N LYS A 234 17.00 -12.60 4.10
CA LYS A 234 16.71 -13.81 4.90
C LYS A 234 15.37 -13.77 5.65
N ASN A 235 14.84 -12.56 5.89
CA ASN A 235 13.54 -12.34 6.52
C ASN A 235 12.43 -12.05 5.49
N ASN A 236 12.65 -12.30 4.20
CA ASN A 236 11.59 -12.23 3.22
C ASN A 236 10.66 -13.46 3.36
N PRO A 237 9.34 -13.29 3.48
CA PRO A 237 8.40 -14.38 3.72
C PRO A 237 8.32 -15.36 2.54
N LEU A 238 8.49 -14.91 1.29
CA LEU A 238 8.59 -15.81 0.13
C LEU A 238 9.81 -16.72 0.26
N ARG A 239 10.98 -16.15 0.58
CA ARG A 239 12.20 -16.95 0.80
C ARG A 239 12.00 -17.98 1.90
N ILE A 240 11.44 -17.57 3.04
CA ILE A 240 11.19 -18.47 4.17
C ILE A 240 10.24 -19.59 3.77
N ALA A 241 9.13 -19.28 3.11
CA ALA A 241 8.14 -20.28 2.70
C ALA A 241 8.74 -21.27 1.69
N TYR A 242 9.47 -20.78 0.68
CA TYR A 242 10.13 -21.62 -0.31
C TYR A 242 11.24 -22.48 0.33
N ASP A 243 12.05 -21.94 1.24
CA ASP A 243 13.10 -22.70 1.93
C ASP A 243 12.49 -23.82 2.79
N LEU A 244 11.40 -23.53 3.53
CA LEU A 244 10.66 -24.53 4.32
C LEU A 244 10.02 -25.61 3.45
N TYR A 245 9.53 -25.24 2.27
CA TYR A 245 8.85 -26.17 1.38
C TYR A 245 9.79 -27.05 0.56
N LEU A 246 10.77 -26.42 -0.10
CA LEU A 246 11.69 -27.05 -1.06
C LEU A 246 12.80 -27.86 -0.39
N GLY A 247 13.26 -27.44 0.80
CA GLY A 247 14.52 -27.93 1.35
C GLY A 247 15.65 -27.72 0.34
N ASP A 248 16.31 -28.82 -0.05
CA ASP A 248 17.45 -28.80 -0.97
C ASP A 248 17.07 -28.65 -2.46
N LYS A 249 15.77 -28.67 -2.80
CA LYS A 249 15.35 -28.54 -4.20
C LYS A 249 15.58 -27.11 -4.70
N PRO A 250 16.08 -26.93 -5.94
CA PRO A 250 16.39 -25.60 -6.45
C PRO A 250 15.15 -24.79 -6.82
N THR A 251 14.09 -25.45 -7.31
CA THR A 251 12.88 -24.79 -7.82
C THR A 251 11.61 -25.54 -7.45
N ARG A 252 10.47 -24.84 -7.49
CA ARG A 252 9.11 -25.40 -7.51
C ARG A 252 8.46 -25.12 -8.87
N SER A 253 7.54 -25.99 -9.29
CA SER A 253 6.66 -25.71 -10.43
C SER A 253 5.78 -24.49 -10.12
N SER A 254 5.37 -23.76 -11.16
CA SER A 254 4.70 -22.46 -11.01
C SER A 254 3.28 -22.51 -11.58
N TRP A 255 2.37 -23.23 -10.93
CA TRP A 255 1.01 -23.39 -11.43
C TRP A 255 0.21 -22.11 -11.24
N ASP A 256 0.23 -21.59 -10.02
CA ASP A 256 -0.56 -20.44 -9.60
C ASP A 256 -0.09 -19.13 -10.23
N GLN A 257 1.22 -18.94 -10.33
CA GLN A 257 1.84 -17.77 -10.93
C GLN A 257 1.52 -17.67 -12.42
N VAL A 258 1.44 -18.80 -13.13
CA VAL A 258 1.07 -18.81 -14.57
C VAL A 258 -0.38 -18.39 -14.75
N ALA A 259 -1.30 -18.88 -13.90
CA ALA A 259 -2.71 -18.48 -13.95
C ALA A 259 -2.86 -16.97 -13.66
N LEU A 260 -2.19 -16.47 -12.63
CA LEU A 260 -2.17 -15.04 -12.30
C LEU A 260 -1.58 -14.19 -13.44
N LEU A 261 -0.44 -14.57 -14.00
CA LEU A 261 0.20 -13.80 -15.07
C LEU A 261 -0.67 -13.76 -16.33
N PHE A 262 -1.34 -14.87 -16.68
CA PHE A 262 -2.33 -14.87 -17.76
C PHE A 262 -3.49 -13.92 -17.45
N ALA A 263 -4.02 -13.97 -16.23
CA ALA A 263 -5.11 -13.10 -15.83
C ALA A 263 -4.75 -11.62 -15.94
N VAL A 264 -3.53 -11.22 -15.58
CA VAL A 264 -3.09 -9.81 -15.65
C VAL A 264 -2.66 -9.40 -17.06
N ARG A 265 -2.04 -10.31 -17.82
CA ARG A 265 -1.52 -10.00 -19.16
C ARG A 265 -2.05 -10.98 -20.22
N PRO A 266 -3.39 -11.06 -20.45
CA PRO A 266 -3.97 -12.05 -21.37
C PRO A 266 -3.59 -11.79 -22.84
N GLY A 267 -3.23 -10.55 -23.19
CA GLY A 267 -2.74 -10.16 -24.51
C GLY A 267 -1.23 -10.31 -24.71
N ALA A 268 -0.47 -10.74 -23.69
CA ALA A 268 0.96 -10.98 -23.85
C ALA A 268 1.20 -12.11 -24.87
N PRO A 269 2.31 -12.09 -25.63
CA PRO A 269 2.58 -13.08 -26.67
C PRO A 269 2.84 -14.49 -26.12
N TYR A 270 2.75 -14.69 -24.81
CA TYR A 270 3.01 -15.94 -24.11
C TYR A 270 1.94 -17.01 -24.34
N TRP A 271 0.74 -16.60 -24.72
CA TRP A 271 -0.45 -17.43 -24.60
C TRP A 271 -1.05 -17.79 -25.96
N SER A 272 -1.62 -18.97 -26.02
CA SER A 272 -2.62 -19.35 -27.02
C SER A 272 -3.87 -19.82 -26.27
N VAL A 273 -5.03 -19.38 -26.73
CA VAL A 273 -6.31 -19.70 -26.08
C VAL A 273 -7.13 -20.57 -27.02
N GLN A 274 -7.43 -21.79 -26.58
CA GLN A 274 -8.38 -22.67 -27.27
C GLN A 274 -9.80 -22.31 -26.81
N SER A 275 -10.63 -21.92 -27.78
CA SER A 275 -12.04 -21.56 -27.57
C SER A 275 -13.03 -22.69 -27.88
N GLU A 276 -12.57 -23.75 -28.54
CA GLU A 276 -13.41 -24.92 -28.87
C GLU A 276 -13.37 -25.97 -27.77
N GLY A 277 -14.57 -26.46 -27.41
CA GLY A 277 -14.76 -27.45 -26.36
C GLY A 277 -14.86 -26.86 -24.96
N GLY A 278 -14.70 -27.70 -23.95
CA GLY A 278 -14.73 -27.25 -22.57
C GLY A 278 -14.30 -28.28 -21.54
N ASN A 279 -14.13 -27.82 -20.31
CA ASN A 279 -13.61 -28.64 -19.22
C ASN A 279 -14.73 -29.41 -18.52
N LYS A 280 -14.89 -30.68 -18.85
CA LYS A 280 -15.78 -31.57 -18.12
C LYS A 280 -15.12 -32.03 -16.82
N ILE A 281 -15.61 -31.51 -15.70
CA ILE A 281 -15.21 -31.93 -14.35
C ILE A 281 -16.19 -33.01 -13.87
N TYR A 282 -15.65 -34.13 -13.39
CA TYR A 282 -16.45 -35.24 -12.88
C TYR A 282 -16.72 -35.05 -11.37
N PRO A 283 -17.77 -35.67 -10.81
CA PRO A 283 -18.12 -35.54 -9.38
C PRO A 283 -17.02 -35.94 -8.39
N ASN A 284 -16.01 -36.67 -8.85
CA ASN A 284 -14.85 -37.07 -8.04
C ASN A 284 -13.65 -36.12 -8.22
N GLY A 285 -13.79 -34.98 -8.91
CA GLY A 285 -12.75 -33.97 -9.11
C GLY A 285 -11.74 -34.28 -10.22
N THR A 286 -11.91 -35.37 -10.96
CA THR A 286 -11.12 -35.60 -12.18
C THR A 286 -11.68 -34.75 -13.33
N ASN A 287 -10.89 -34.51 -14.36
CA ASN A 287 -11.34 -33.67 -15.48
C ASN A 287 -10.88 -34.19 -16.85
N ARG A 288 -11.61 -33.78 -17.89
CA ARG A 288 -11.25 -33.99 -19.31
C ARG A 288 -11.75 -32.81 -20.15
N TRP A 289 -10.93 -32.36 -21.10
CA TRP A 289 -11.39 -31.45 -22.15
C TRP A 289 -12.22 -32.22 -23.18
N VAL A 290 -13.46 -31.77 -23.43
CA VAL A 290 -14.40 -32.39 -24.37
C VAL A 290 -14.69 -31.45 -25.54
N GLU A 291 -15.01 -31.98 -26.72
CA GLU A 291 -15.24 -31.20 -27.93
C GLU A 291 -16.54 -30.39 -27.91
N GLU A 292 -17.59 -30.91 -27.26
CA GLU A 292 -18.87 -30.25 -27.10
C GLU A 292 -19.02 -29.78 -25.65
N ASP A 293 -19.13 -28.46 -25.45
CA ASP A 293 -19.51 -27.87 -24.17
C ASP A 293 -20.59 -26.79 -24.40
N ALA A 294 -21.53 -26.72 -23.46
CA ALA A 294 -22.60 -25.74 -23.46
C ALA A 294 -22.22 -24.44 -22.73
N HIS A 295 -21.05 -24.42 -22.09
CA HIS A 295 -20.56 -23.30 -21.28
C HIS A 295 -19.39 -22.60 -21.98
N ASP A 296 -19.16 -21.34 -21.62
CA ASP A 296 -18.12 -20.53 -22.25
C ASP A 296 -16.74 -20.77 -21.64
N HIS A 297 -16.21 -21.97 -21.87
CA HIS A 297 -14.91 -22.37 -21.39
C HIS A 297 -13.80 -22.06 -22.39
N ARG A 298 -12.63 -21.72 -21.86
CA ARG A 298 -11.39 -21.46 -22.60
C ARG A 298 -10.25 -22.23 -21.96
N LEU A 299 -9.40 -22.86 -22.79
CA LEU A 299 -8.18 -23.51 -22.31
C LEU A 299 -6.98 -22.65 -22.65
N VAL A 300 -6.23 -22.25 -21.61
CA VAL A 300 -4.98 -21.51 -21.77
C VAL A 300 -3.83 -22.49 -22.03
N THR A 301 -3.07 -22.21 -23.09
CA THR A 301 -1.86 -22.95 -23.46
C THR A 301 -0.70 -21.98 -23.68
N PHE A 302 0.54 -22.47 -23.60
CA PHE A 302 1.69 -21.66 -24.01
C PHE A 302 1.70 -21.52 -25.53
N ALA A 303 1.89 -20.29 -26.01
CA ALA A 303 2.31 -20.07 -27.38
C ALA A 303 3.70 -20.70 -27.61
N GLU A 304 3.97 -21.08 -28.86
CA GLU A 304 5.18 -21.80 -29.23
C GLU A 304 6.45 -21.06 -28.77
N GLY A 305 7.31 -21.78 -28.06
CA GLY A 305 8.60 -21.26 -27.57
C GLY A 305 8.53 -20.23 -26.44
N GLN A 306 7.34 -19.91 -25.89
CA GLN A 306 7.23 -18.83 -24.89
C GLN A 306 7.38 -19.27 -23.43
N ARG A 307 7.28 -20.57 -23.12
CA ARG A 307 7.36 -21.09 -21.75
C ARG A 307 8.56 -20.56 -20.96
N GLY A 308 9.75 -20.55 -21.56
CA GLY A 308 10.96 -20.05 -20.89
C GLY A 308 10.93 -18.55 -20.58
N LYS A 309 10.20 -17.75 -21.36
CA LYS A 309 9.99 -16.33 -21.06
C LYS A 309 9.01 -16.14 -19.91
N VAL A 310 7.98 -16.99 -19.83
CA VAL A 310 7.05 -17.01 -18.69
C VAL A 310 7.79 -17.40 -17.41
N GLU A 311 8.64 -18.43 -17.45
CA GLU A 311 9.49 -18.81 -16.32
C GLU A 311 10.38 -17.66 -15.85
N ALA A 312 11.10 -17.00 -16.77
CA ALA A 312 11.96 -15.88 -16.45
C ALA A 312 11.19 -14.68 -15.89
N GLU A 313 10.00 -14.39 -16.42
CA GLU A 313 9.17 -13.28 -15.94
C GLU A 313 8.59 -13.56 -14.55
N ILE A 314 8.14 -14.79 -14.29
CA ILE A 314 7.67 -15.19 -12.95
C ILE A 314 8.82 -15.15 -11.95
N GLU A 315 9.99 -15.70 -12.27
CA GLU A 315 11.17 -15.62 -11.40
C GLU A 315 11.54 -14.16 -11.12
N ARG A 316 11.50 -13.29 -12.14
CA ARG A 316 11.74 -11.85 -11.99
C ARG A 316 10.74 -11.24 -11.00
N LEU A 317 9.43 -11.43 -11.21
CA LEU A 317 8.38 -10.88 -10.36
C LEU A 317 8.49 -11.38 -8.91
N MET A 318 8.75 -12.67 -8.69
CA MET A 318 8.95 -13.25 -7.35
C MET A 318 10.21 -12.72 -6.66
N SER A 319 11.24 -12.36 -7.44
CA SER A 319 12.53 -11.88 -6.93
C SER A 319 12.58 -10.37 -6.67
N LEU A 320 11.51 -9.62 -6.95
CA LEU A 320 11.47 -8.19 -6.66
C LEU A 320 11.41 -7.97 -5.14
N GLU A 321 12.49 -7.44 -4.58
CA GLU A 321 12.48 -6.97 -3.19
C GLU A 321 11.70 -5.67 -3.08
N ARG A 322 10.98 -5.53 -1.96
CA ARG A 322 10.49 -4.23 -1.54
C ARG A 322 11.70 -3.32 -1.36
N ARG A 323 11.81 -2.28 -2.19
CA ARG A 323 12.85 -1.27 -1.98
C ARG A 323 12.61 -0.58 -0.63
N PRO A 324 13.67 -0.19 0.09
CA PRO A 324 13.51 0.67 1.25
C PRO A 324 12.72 1.93 0.89
N LYS A 325 11.86 2.36 1.83
CA LYS A 325 11.13 3.62 1.72
C LYS A 325 12.11 4.77 1.73
N GLN A 326 12.05 5.59 0.69
CA GLN A 326 12.92 6.74 0.54
C GLN A 326 12.28 7.96 1.19
N VAL A 327 12.86 8.42 2.29
CA VAL A 327 12.46 9.65 2.99
C VAL A 327 13.43 10.77 2.60
N LEU A 328 12.92 11.80 1.94
CA LEU A 328 13.69 12.97 1.54
C LEU A 328 13.44 14.11 2.52
N PHE A 329 14.46 14.51 3.27
CA PHE A 329 14.43 15.71 4.08
C PHE A 329 14.90 16.90 3.24
N VAL A 330 14.03 17.90 3.07
CA VAL A 330 14.35 19.18 2.43
C VAL A 330 14.46 20.24 3.51
N VAL A 331 15.70 20.68 3.74
CA VAL A 331 16.04 21.70 4.72
C VAL A 331 15.91 23.07 4.06
N GLY A 332 14.99 23.88 4.57
CA GLY A 332 14.80 25.28 4.21
C GLY A 332 15.74 26.22 4.97
N PRO A 333 15.68 27.52 4.67
CA PRO A 333 16.47 28.51 5.39
C PRO A 333 16.07 28.57 6.88
N SER A 334 17.00 28.96 7.75
CA SER A 334 16.73 29.33 9.14
C SER A 334 17.44 30.65 9.48
N THR A 335 16.74 31.52 10.18
CA THR A 335 17.21 32.85 10.61
C THR A 335 17.19 33.02 12.13
N HIS A 336 16.86 31.96 12.86
CA HIS A 336 16.69 32.00 14.31
C HIS A 336 18.03 31.95 15.07
N PRO A 337 18.04 32.37 16.36
CA PRO A 337 19.21 32.29 17.21
C PRO A 337 19.71 30.84 17.44
N PRO A 338 21.00 30.64 17.77
CA PRO A 338 21.53 29.31 18.10
C PRO A 338 20.76 28.62 19.22
N GLY A 339 20.47 27.32 19.05
CA GLY A 339 19.66 26.50 19.95
C GLY A 339 18.16 26.55 19.70
N SER A 340 17.68 27.43 18.81
CA SER A 340 16.31 27.50 18.30
C SER A 340 16.31 27.32 16.78
N HIS A 341 15.39 26.51 16.25
CA HIS A 341 15.29 26.18 14.82
C HIS A 341 16.64 25.75 14.21
N GLU A 342 17.30 24.79 14.85
CA GLU A 342 18.45 24.07 14.29
C GLU A 342 17.96 23.08 13.20
N VAL A 343 17.36 23.63 12.14
CA VAL A 343 16.55 22.87 11.17
C VAL A 343 17.33 21.79 10.41
N ALA A 344 18.60 22.07 10.10
CA ALA A 344 19.51 21.11 9.48
C ALA A 344 19.88 19.99 10.46
N ALA A 345 20.29 20.35 11.69
CA ALA A 345 20.63 19.38 12.73
C ALA A 345 19.43 18.49 13.10
N GLY A 346 18.22 19.08 13.21
CA GLY A 346 16.98 18.35 13.42
C GLY A 346 16.64 17.39 12.29
N ALA A 347 16.84 17.80 11.03
CA ALA A 347 16.66 16.91 9.88
C ALA A 347 17.65 15.74 9.88
N GLN A 348 18.93 16.00 10.16
CA GLN A 348 19.96 14.97 10.29
C GLN A 348 19.68 14.01 11.44
N LEU A 349 19.21 14.53 12.58
CA LEU A 349 18.81 13.71 13.73
C LEU A 349 17.64 12.79 13.38
N MET A 350 16.58 13.32 12.79
CA MET A 350 15.43 12.51 12.36
C MET A 350 15.86 11.44 11.36
N ALA A 351 16.69 11.81 10.38
CA ALA A 351 17.23 10.89 9.39
C ALA A 351 18.02 9.75 10.07
N TYR A 352 18.94 10.09 10.97
CA TYR A 352 19.71 9.12 11.74
C TYR A 352 18.81 8.19 12.55
N CYS A 353 17.84 8.75 13.29
CA CYS A 353 16.89 7.99 14.09
C CYS A 353 16.07 6.99 13.27
N LEU A 354 15.64 7.36 12.05
CA LEU A 354 14.88 6.46 11.17
C LEU A 354 15.75 5.32 10.62
N GLU A 355 17.00 5.59 10.25
CA GLU A 355 17.90 4.55 9.72
C GLU A 355 18.47 3.62 10.79
N HIS A 356 18.48 4.06 12.05
CA HIS A 356 19.05 3.31 13.18
C HIS A 356 17.98 2.90 14.21
N ALA A 357 16.70 2.91 13.83
CA ALA A 357 15.63 2.45 14.70
C ALA A 357 15.75 0.94 14.97
N ASP A 358 15.51 0.53 16.22
CA ASP A 358 15.69 -0.86 16.65
C ASP A 358 14.62 -1.80 16.06
N ASN A 359 13.45 -1.25 15.75
CA ASN A 359 12.24 -1.99 15.39
C ASN A 359 11.56 -1.49 14.10
N VAL A 360 12.27 -0.66 13.32
CA VAL A 360 11.85 -0.27 11.97
C VAL A 360 13.00 -0.59 11.02
N SER A 361 12.74 -1.44 10.03
CA SER A 361 13.67 -1.70 8.93
C SER A 361 13.20 -1.00 7.66
N ASP A 362 14.06 -0.98 6.65
CA ASP A 362 13.69 -0.63 5.27
C ASP A 362 13.27 0.84 5.08
N ILE A 363 13.88 1.76 5.83
CA ILE A 363 13.87 3.20 5.54
C ILE A 363 15.26 3.62 5.12
N ARG A 364 15.33 4.38 4.03
CA ARG A 364 16.53 5.11 3.59
C ARG A 364 16.20 6.59 3.58
N THR A 365 17.15 7.38 4.02
CA THR A 365 16.98 8.81 4.15
C THR A 365 17.94 9.55 3.23
N THR A 366 17.56 10.74 2.81
CA THR A 366 18.45 11.66 2.12
C THR A 366 18.13 13.05 2.63
N VAL A 367 19.13 13.76 3.12
CA VAL A 367 18.99 15.12 3.62
C VAL A 367 19.64 16.06 2.62
N VAL A 368 18.89 17.05 2.15
CA VAL A 368 19.37 18.08 1.23
C VAL A 368 19.06 19.46 1.77
N GLU A 369 19.99 20.39 1.58
CA GLU A 369 19.75 21.82 1.80
C GLU A 369 19.18 22.43 0.53
N GLY A 370 17.99 23.02 0.63
CA GLY A 370 17.24 23.50 -0.52
C GLY A 370 16.60 22.37 -1.35
N TRP A 371 16.04 22.75 -2.51
CA TRP A 371 15.32 21.80 -3.36
C TRP A 371 16.29 20.99 -4.23
N PRO A 372 16.18 19.64 -4.30
CA PRO A 372 17.09 18.84 -5.12
C PRO A 372 16.73 18.91 -6.61
N ASP A 373 17.75 18.96 -7.46
CA ASP A 373 17.60 18.85 -8.92
C ASP A 373 17.59 17.40 -9.43
N ASP A 374 17.86 16.43 -8.55
CA ASP A 374 17.84 15.01 -8.86
C ASP A 374 16.40 14.50 -9.05
N GLU A 375 15.98 14.40 -10.32
CA GLU A 375 14.65 13.90 -10.70
C GLU A 375 14.45 12.43 -10.34
N ASP A 376 15.49 11.61 -10.31
CA ASP A 376 15.36 10.19 -9.98
C ASP A 376 15.18 10.00 -8.48
N LEU A 377 15.84 10.81 -7.65
CA LEU A 377 15.54 10.91 -6.22
C LEU A 377 14.09 11.33 -5.97
N LEU A 378 13.60 12.37 -6.66
CA LEU A 378 12.21 12.83 -6.53
C LEU A 378 11.19 11.77 -6.99
N LYS A 379 11.52 10.96 -8.01
CA LYS A 379 10.70 9.82 -8.45
C LYS A 379 10.64 8.71 -7.41
N GLN A 380 11.75 8.41 -6.76
CA GLN A 380 11.86 7.33 -5.77
C GLN A 380 11.38 7.74 -4.37
N THR A 381 11.27 9.04 -4.09
CA THR A 381 10.83 9.55 -2.77
C THR A 381 9.42 9.08 -2.42
N ASP A 382 9.28 8.38 -1.30
CA ASP A 382 8.01 7.94 -0.73
C ASP A 382 7.44 8.98 0.25
N VAL A 383 8.30 9.72 0.95
CA VAL A 383 7.92 10.81 1.86
C VAL A 383 8.87 11.98 1.69
N ILE A 384 8.33 13.18 1.58
CA ILE A 384 9.10 14.42 1.68
C ILE A 384 8.84 15.08 3.04
N VAL A 385 9.91 15.35 3.78
CA VAL A 385 9.89 15.98 5.10
C VAL A 385 10.50 17.37 4.98
N PHE A 386 9.75 18.38 5.41
CA PHE A 386 10.20 19.76 5.42
C PHE A 386 10.56 20.21 6.83
N SER A 387 11.73 20.83 6.94
CA SER A 387 12.25 21.50 8.14
C SER A 387 12.82 22.85 7.69
N GLY A 388 12.44 23.95 8.33
CA GLY A 388 12.84 25.29 7.87
C GLY A 388 11.97 26.40 8.48
N ASP A 389 12.37 27.65 8.24
CA ASP A 389 11.56 28.79 8.59
C ASP A 389 10.42 29.00 7.59
N THR A 390 9.18 28.83 8.03
CA THR A 390 7.99 28.71 7.16
C THR A 390 8.09 27.54 6.18
N PHE A 391 7.02 27.25 5.45
CA PHE A 391 6.97 26.16 4.48
C PHE A 391 8.08 26.34 3.41
N PRO A 392 9.14 25.51 3.41
CA PRO A 392 10.34 25.74 2.59
C PRO A 392 10.07 25.93 1.10
N PRO A 393 9.14 25.19 0.45
CA PRO A 393 8.80 25.40 -0.96
C PRO A 393 8.40 26.83 -1.32
N GLN A 394 7.83 27.58 -0.37
CA GLN A 394 7.47 28.97 -0.58
C GLN A 394 8.66 29.92 -0.45
N ARG A 395 9.74 29.53 0.24
CA ARG A 395 10.93 30.34 0.50
C ARG A 395 12.09 30.07 -0.46
N LEU A 396 12.14 28.88 -1.03
CA LEU A 396 13.18 28.47 -1.97
C LEU A 396 12.98 29.12 -3.36
N PRO A 397 14.05 29.28 -4.16
CA PRO A 397 13.96 29.75 -5.53
C PRO A 397 13.04 28.86 -6.38
N GLU A 398 12.42 29.41 -7.42
CA GLU A 398 11.54 28.67 -8.34
C GLU A 398 10.31 28.04 -7.66
N THR A 399 9.71 28.74 -6.69
CA THR A 399 8.52 28.32 -5.93
C THR A 399 7.44 27.63 -6.77
N ASP A 400 7.00 28.23 -7.87
CA ASP A 400 5.93 27.66 -8.71
C ASP A 400 6.33 26.29 -9.29
N ARG A 401 7.59 26.14 -9.70
CA ARG A 401 8.13 24.87 -10.22
C ARG A 401 8.21 23.81 -9.13
N ILE A 402 8.63 24.21 -7.92
CA ILE A 402 8.72 23.32 -6.77
C ILE A 402 7.32 22.85 -6.37
N LEU A 403 6.35 23.76 -6.22
CA LEU A 403 4.97 23.41 -5.87
C LEU A 403 4.36 22.48 -6.92
N ALA A 404 4.60 22.70 -8.22
CA ALA A 404 4.15 21.80 -9.27
C ALA A 404 4.82 20.41 -9.22
N ARG A 405 6.09 20.31 -8.78
CA ARG A 405 6.77 19.03 -8.56
C ARG A 405 6.18 18.30 -7.36
N ILE A 406 5.99 18.99 -6.24
CA ILE A 406 5.36 18.42 -5.03
C ILE A 406 3.96 17.91 -5.36
N ASP A 407 3.16 18.70 -6.08
CA ASP A 407 1.82 18.31 -6.53
C ASP A 407 1.82 16.99 -7.34
N ARG A 408 2.79 16.81 -8.25
CA ARG A 408 2.98 15.52 -8.95
C ARG A 408 3.35 14.38 -8.00
N MET A 409 4.22 14.64 -7.01
CA MET A 409 4.56 13.65 -5.98
C MET A 409 3.33 13.27 -5.15
N MET A 410 2.50 14.25 -4.75
CA MET A 410 1.28 14.00 -3.98
C MET A 410 0.27 13.16 -4.78
N ARG A 411 0.08 13.44 -6.09
CA ARG A 411 -0.77 12.61 -6.98
C ARG A 411 -0.26 11.18 -7.15
N ARG A 412 1.06 10.96 -7.08
CA ARG A 412 1.67 9.63 -7.04
C ARG A 412 1.42 8.90 -5.71
N GLY A 413 1.00 9.61 -4.67
CA GLY A 413 0.83 9.07 -3.33
C GLY A 413 2.05 9.25 -2.41
N CYS A 414 3.02 10.08 -2.79
CA CYS A 414 4.10 10.47 -1.89
C CYS A 414 3.53 11.18 -0.66
N GLY A 415 3.99 10.79 0.52
CA GLY A 415 3.62 11.44 1.77
C GLY A 415 4.32 12.79 1.97
N ILE A 416 3.74 13.65 2.80
CA ILE A 416 4.33 14.95 3.17
C ILE A 416 4.37 15.12 4.69
N VAL A 417 5.48 15.62 5.21
CA VAL A 417 5.62 15.97 6.62
C VAL A 417 6.15 17.38 6.74
N CYS A 418 5.59 18.21 7.62
CA CYS A 418 6.22 19.47 8.02
C CYS A 418 6.41 19.49 9.54
N VAL A 419 7.62 19.83 9.97
CA VAL A 419 7.99 19.89 11.38
C VAL A 419 8.16 21.35 11.82
N HIS A 420 7.53 21.68 12.95
CA HIS A 420 7.54 22.99 13.57
C HIS A 420 7.26 24.13 12.58
N TYR A 421 8.18 25.07 12.37
CA TYR A 421 7.90 26.25 11.57
C TYR A 421 7.73 25.96 10.07
N ALA A 422 8.15 24.79 9.59
CA ALA A 422 7.86 24.34 8.23
C ALA A 422 6.36 24.15 7.97
N THR A 423 5.54 24.05 9.02
CA THR A 423 4.07 24.03 8.91
C THR A 423 3.48 25.39 8.52
N ALA A 424 4.28 26.46 8.53
CA ALA A 424 3.75 27.82 8.49
C ALA A 424 3.66 28.43 7.08
N LEU A 425 2.59 29.18 6.84
CA LEU A 425 2.43 30.02 5.64
C LEU A 425 2.29 31.49 6.03
N LEU A 426 2.87 32.39 5.24
CA LEU A 426 2.69 33.83 5.39
C LEU A 426 1.38 34.27 4.73
N GLY A 427 0.84 35.42 5.13
CA GLY A 427 -0.39 35.94 4.54
C GLY A 427 -0.33 36.16 3.03
N LYS A 428 0.86 36.38 2.47
CA LYS A 428 1.07 36.50 1.01
C LYS A 428 1.07 35.16 0.27
N ASP A 429 1.21 34.05 0.99
CA ASP A 429 1.33 32.71 0.41
C ASP A 429 -0.05 32.05 0.24
N VAL A 430 -1.08 32.58 0.92
CA VAL A 430 -2.43 32.02 0.97
C VAL A 430 -3.41 32.93 0.26
N ALA A 431 -4.45 32.32 -0.32
CA ALA A 431 -5.59 33.09 -0.82
C ALA A 431 -6.33 33.78 0.35
N PRO A 432 -7.17 34.81 0.07
CA PRO A 432 -7.90 35.52 1.12
C PRO A 432 -8.80 34.65 2.01
N ASP A 433 -9.20 33.48 1.51
CA ASP A 433 -10.02 32.48 2.17
C ASP A 433 -9.20 31.32 2.79
N GLY A 434 -7.88 31.48 2.86
CA GLY A 434 -6.94 30.48 3.39
C GLY A 434 -6.69 29.29 2.47
N ALA A 435 -7.10 29.35 1.20
CA ALA A 435 -6.77 28.27 0.27
C ALA A 435 -5.26 28.26 -0.04
N HIS A 436 -4.66 27.09 0.12
CA HIS A 436 -3.30 26.75 -0.31
C HIS A 436 -3.18 25.22 -0.46
N PRO A 437 -2.40 24.68 -1.42
CA PRO A 437 -2.27 23.23 -1.61
C PRO A 437 -1.84 22.45 -0.36
N LEU A 438 -0.98 23.05 0.48
CA LEU A 438 -0.53 22.45 1.74
C LEU A 438 -1.68 22.05 2.67
N LEU A 439 -2.80 22.78 2.67
CA LEU A 439 -3.99 22.43 3.45
C LEU A 439 -4.52 21.05 3.05
N GLY A 440 -4.63 20.78 1.74
CA GLY A 440 -5.06 19.47 1.24
C GLY A 440 -4.00 18.38 1.36
N TRP A 441 -2.71 18.76 1.30
CA TRP A 441 -1.62 17.79 1.39
C TRP A 441 -1.35 17.32 2.83
N MET A 442 -1.46 18.22 3.81
CA MET A 442 -1.08 18.00 5.22
C MET A 442 -2.28 18.04 6.19
N GLY A 443 -3.47 18.47 5.75
CA GLY A 443 -4.68 18.51 6.58
C GLY A 443 -4.84 19.76 7.44
N GLY A 444 -3.84 20.63 7.46
CA GLY A 444 -3.82 21.85 8.26
C GLY A 444 -2.49 22.58 8.08
N TYR A 445 -2.41 23.85 8.48
CA TYR A 445 -1.17 24.62 8.50
C TYR A 445 -1.17 25.71 9.57
N PHE A 446 0.01 26.17 9.99
CA PHE A 446 0.12 27.35 10.86
C PHE A 446 0.02 28.62 10.04
N ALA A 447 -1.04 29.38 10.23
CA ALA A 447 -1.20 30.67 9.57
C ALA A 447 -0.42 31.74 10.34
N ASN A 448 0.70 32.20 9.81
CA ASN A 448 1.54 33.20 10.47
C ASN A 448 0.75 34.49 10.76
N LYS A 449 1.15 35.29 11.77
CA LYS A 449 0.53 36.58 12.14
C LYS A 449 0.30 37.59 10.99
N THR A 450 0.99 37.44 9.87
CA THR A 450 0.78 38.23 8.64
C THR A 450 -0.48 37.83 7.87
N CYS A 451 -1.11 36.71 8.24
CA CYS A 451 -2.31 36.17 7.63
C CYS A 451 -3.54 37.01 7.99
N PRO A 452 -4.35 37.46 7.00
CA PRO A 452 -5.48 38.34 7.26
C PRO A 452 -6.75 37.62 7.75
N HIS A 453 -6.88 36.31 7.53
CA HIS A 453 -8.14 35.58 7.78
C HIS A 453 -8.12 34.73 9.06
N HIS A 454 -6.94 34.25 9.48
CA HIS A 454 -6.81 33.36 10.63
C HIS A 454 -5.40 33.47 11.23
N PRO A 455 -5.05 34.56 11.94
CA PRO A 455 -3.72 34.70 12.50
C PRO A 455 -3.51 33.72 13.65
N GLY A 456 -2.60 32.77 13.47
CA GLY A 456 -2.13 31.88 14.53
C GLY A 456 -1.18 32.59 15.49
N ILE A 457 -0.98 31.98 16.66
CA ILE A 457 -0.14 32.53 17.73
C ILE A 457 1.04 31.58 17.96
N ALA A 458 2.26 32.11 17.73
CA ALA A 458 3.52 31.47 18.13
C ALA A 458 4.02 32.15 19.41
N ARG A 459 4.18 31.38 20.48
CA ARG A 459 4.60 31.89 21.78
C ARG A 459 5.33 30.82 22.58
N VAL A 460 6.43 31.19 23.22
CA VAL A 460 7.17 30.30 24.12
C VAL A 460 6.42 30.14 25.43
N TYR A 461 6.14 28.91 25.82
CA TYR A 461 5.46 28.53 27.06
C TYR A 461 6.44 27.83 27.98
N GLN A 462 6.48 28.24 29.26
CA GLN A 462 7.33 27.61 30.29
C GLN A 462 7.01 26.12 30.49
N ALA A 463 5.74 25.76 30.37
CA ALA A 463 5.26 24.40 30.37
C ALA A 463 4.09 24.28 29.39
N ALA A 464 4.27 23.51 28.33
CA ALA A 464 3.21 23.05 27.45
C ALA A 464 3.10 21.53 27.61
N THR A 465 1.98 21.08 28.18
CA THR A 465 1.66 19.66 28.35
C THR A 465 0.95 19.16 27.11
N ILE A 466 1.50 18.12 26.48
CA ILE A 466 1.05 17.57 25.22
C ILE A 466 0.40 16.22 25.49
N GLU A 467 -0.87 16.08 25.13
CA GLU A 467 -1.70 14.91 25.40
C GLU A 467 -2.11 14.21 24.09
N PRO A 468 -2.17 12.87 24.04
CA PRO A 468 -2.73 12.14 22.90
C PRO A 468 -4.23 12.43 22.71
N ALA A 469 -4.61 12.85 21.50
CA ALA A 469 -6.02 13.10 21.13
C ALA A 469 -6.66 11.89 20.40
N ALA A 470 -5.83 11.00 19.83
CA ALA A 470 -6.28 9.82 19.12
C ALA A 470 -5.43 8.58 19.52
N PRO A 471 -5.60 8.04 20.74
CA PRO A 471 -4.71 7.01 21.30
C PRO A 471 -4.65 5.71 20.49
N GLU A 472 -5.73 5.37 19.78
CA GLU A 472 -5.80 4.18 18.92
C GLU A 472 -5.12 4.37 17.55
N HIS A 473 -4.81 5.61 17.17
CA HIS A 473 -4.18 5.88 15.88
C HIS A 473 -2.74 5.35 15.87
N PRO A 474 -2.22 4.76 14.77
CA PRO A 474 -0.86 4.22 14.73
C PRO A 474 0.24 5.21 15.12
N ILE A 475 0.05 6.50 14.82
CA ILE A 475 1.02 7.55 15.23
C ILE A 475 1.11 7.70 16.76
N SER A 476 0.04 7.36 17.48
CA SER A 476 -0.05 7.45 18.94
C SER A 476 0.64 6.29 19.68
N ARG A 477 1.17 5.30 18.96
CA ARG A 477 1.78 4.11 19.56
C ARG A 477 3.06 4.43 20.33
N GLY A 478 3.10 3.97 21.58
CA GLY A 478 4.30 3.96 22.40
C GLY A 478 4.74 5.29 23.00
N TRP A 479 4.10 6.42 22.71
CA TRP A 479 4.36 7.68 23.42
C TRP A 479 3.22 8.03 24.37
N SER A 480 3.54 8.72 25.45
CA SER A 480 2.59 9.16 26.49
C SER A 480 2.63 10.68 26.65
N GLU A 481 1.74 11.23 27.47
CA GLU A 481 1.76 12.66 27.81
C GLU A 481 3.17 13.13 28.23
N PHE A 482 3.60 14.27 27.69
CA PHE A 482 4.89 14.89 28.02
C PHE A 482 4.73 16.41 28.17
N THR A 483 5.65 17.06 28.89
CA THR A 483 5.61 18.51 29.13
C THR A 483 6.94 19.16 28.77
N LEU A 484 6.91 20.22 27.96
CA LEU A 484 8.11 20.90 27.45
C LEU A 484 8.08 22.40 27.73
N HIS A 485 9.26 23.00 27.88
CA HIS A 485 9.47 24.43 27.64
C HIS A 485 9.74 24.62 26.14
N ASP A 486 8.71 25.07 25.41
CA ASP A 486 8.72 25.11 23.95
C ASP A 486 7.80 26.19 23.36
N GLU A 487 7.78 26.32 22.03
CA GLU A 487 6.92 27.23 21.27
C GLU A 487 5.86 26.48 20.41
N PRO A 488 4.95 25.67 20.99
CA PRO A 488 3.83 25.17 20.22
C PRO A 488 2.99 26.33 19.67
N TYR A 489 2.51 26.15 18.45
CA TYR A 489 1.61 27.11 17.82
C TYR A 489 0.17 26.79 18.15
N ILE A 490 -0.60 27.83 18.50
CA ILE A 490 -2.03 27.73 18.80
C ILE A 490 -2.84 28.47 17.72
N ASN A 491 -4.12 28.15 17.61
CA ASN A 491 -5.02 28.63 16.56
C ASN A 491 -4.48 28.27 15.15
N ASN A 492 -4.17 26.99 14.94
CA ASN A 492 -3.78 26.44 13.64
C ASN A 492 -5.00 26.38 12.70
N TYR A 493 -4.77 26.52 11.38
CA TYR A 493 -5.84 26.56 10.40
C TYR A 493 -6.09 25.18 9.76
N PHE A 494 -7.33 24.70 9.84
CA PHE A 494 -7.80 23.40 9.33
C PHE A 494 -8.83 23.53 8.20
N GLY A 495 -9.27 24.75 7.88
CA GLY A 495 -10.11 25.02 6.72
C GLY A 495 -11.30 25.93 7.01
N LYS A 496 -12.16 26.06 6.01
CA LYS A 496 -13.25 27.06 5.99
C LYS A 496 -14.47 26.67 6.82
N ASN A 497 -14.59 25.41 7.24
CA ASN A 497 -15.72 24.89 7.98
C ASN A 497 -15.59 25.21 9.47
N ASP A 498 -15.67 26.50 9.83
CA ASP A 498 -15.47 26.99 11.19
C ASP A 498 -14.15 26.51 11.83
N ASN A 499 -13.12 26.34 11.00
CA ASN A 499 -11.82 25.79 11.37
C ASN A 499 -11.84 24.36 11.94
N LEU A 500 -12.91 23.60 11.68
CA LEU A 500 -12.96 22.18 12.01
C LEU A 500 -12.07 21.37 11.04
N PRO A 501 -11.34 20.36 11.54
CA PRO A 501 -10.68 19.38 10.69
C PRO A 501 -11.67 18.74 9.71
N ALA A 502 -11.22 18.48 8.48
CA ALA A 502 -12.00 17.68 7.54
C ALA A 502 -12.12 16.22 8.01
N ASP A 503 -13.09 15.47 7.47
CA ASP A 503 -13.38 14.08 7.91
C ASP A 503 -12.18 13.13 7.82
N ASN A 504 -11.23 13.43 6.91
CA ASN A 504 -10.01 12.64 6.71
C ASN A 504 -8.80 13.19 7.47
N VAL A 505 -8.99 14.18 8.35
CA VAL A 505 -7.95 14.79 9.18
C VAL A 505 -8.16 14.38 10.64
N THR A 506 -7.13 13.79 11.23
CA THR A 506 -7.16 13.32 12.63
C THR A 506 -6.25 14.20 13.49
N PRO A 507 -6.79 14.89 14.52
CA PRO A 507 -5.98 15.47 15.58
C PRO A 507 -5.26 14.37 16.38
N LEU A 508 -3.94 14.46 16.49
CA LEU A 508 -3.11 13.43 17.12
C LEU A 508 -2.67 13.82 18.52
N ALA A 509 -2.33 15.10 18.70
CA ALA A 509 -1.89 15.63 19.97
C ALA A 509 -2.49 17.01 20.22
N THR A 510 -2.88 17.26 21.46
CA THR A 510 -3.45 18.52 21.92
C THR A 510 -2.70 19.09 23.11
N SER A 511 -2.87 20.38 23.38
CA SER A 511 -2.39 21.03 24.59
C SER A 511 -3.42 22.02 25.10
N MET A 512 -3.54 22.17 26.42
CA MET A 512 -4.40 23.18 27.06
C MET A 512 -3.68 24.52 27.12
N LEU A 513 -3.80 25.32 26.05
CA LEU A 513 -3.10 26.58 25.89
C LEU A 513 -4.06 27.69 25.43
N PRO A 514 -3.77 28.97 25.74
CA PRO A 514 -2.73 29.42 26.67
C PRO A 514 -3.09 29.17 28.15
N PRO A 515 -2.12 29.08 29.09
CA PRO A 515 -2.42 28.80 30.52
C PRO A 515 -3.34 29.81 31.19
N GLU A 516 -3.33 31.07 30.73
CA GLU A 516 -4.20 32.13 31.25
C GLU A 516 -5.65 32.07 30.75
N ASP A 517 -5.91 31.33 29.65
CA ASP A 517 -7.24 31.09 29.10
C ASP A 517 -7.23 29.73 28.37
N PRO A 518 -7.22 28.60 29.12
CA PRO A 518 -6.92 27.30 28.53
C PRO A 518 -7.99 26.84 27.54
N GLN A 519 -7.59 26.64 26.28
CA GLN A 519 -8.39 26.02 25.24
C GLN A 519 -7.69 24.75 24.74
N VAL A 520 -8.46 23.82 24.18
CA VAL A 520 -7.89 22.64 23.54
C VAL A 520 -7.29 23.06 22.20
N GLU A 521 -5.96 23.06 22.12
CA GLU A 521 -5.22 23.45 20.92
C GLU A 521 -4.61 22.23 20.25
N ILE A 522 -4.89 22.05 18.96
CA ILE A 522 -4.33 20.95 18.16
C ILE A 522 -2.90 21.31 17.78
N VAL A 523 -1.94 20.50 18.24
CA VAL A 523 -0.49 20.74 18.07
C VAL A 523 0.21 19.66 17.24
N ALA A 524 -0.48 18.57 16.92
CA ALA A 524 -0.10 17.62 15.88
C ALA A 524 -1.33 17.00 15.23
N TRP A 525 -1.28 16.76 13.93
CA TRP A 525 -2.38 16.19 13.15
C TRP A 525 -1.86 15.38 11.95
N CYS A 526 -2.70 14.51 11.42
CA CYS A 526 -2.44 13.84 10.14
C CYS A 526 -3.65 13.91 9.21
N VAL A 527 -3.41 13.63 7.93
CA VAL A 527 -4.44 13.47 6.91
C VAL A 527 -4.19 12.19 6.11
N GLU A 528 -5.25 11.44 5.84
CA GLU A 528 -5.23 10.34 4.87
C GLU A 528 -5.94 10.79 3.59
N ARG A 529 -5.22 10.79 2.46
CA ARG A 529 -5.77 11.20 1.16
C ARG A 529 -6.11 9.94 0.38
N GLU A 530 -6.87 10.07 -0.70
CA GLU A 530 -7.11 8.96 -1.65
C GLU A 530 -5.79 8.29 -2.07
N ARG A 531 -4.73 9.10 -2.26
CA ARG A 531 -3.37 8.65 -2.48
C ARG A 531 -2.38 9.36 -1.56
N GLY A 532 -1.75 8.59 -0.68
CA GLY A 532 -0.72 9.06 0.25
C GLY A 532 -1.27 9.74 1.51
N ARG A 533 -0.35 10.18 2.36
CA ARG A 533 -0.62 10.65 3.72
C ARG A 533 0.08 11.97 4.02
N GLY A 534 -0.38 12.70 5.01
CA GLY A 534 0.26 13.92 5.49
C GLY A 534 0.34 13.97 7.01
N PHE A 535 1.40 14.59 7.54
CA PHE A 535 1.58 14.78 8.98
C PHE A 535 2.15 16.18 9.27
N GLY A 536 1.54 16.89 10.20
CA GLY A 536 1.97 18.20 10.67
C GLY A 536 2.14 18.19 12.19
N ILE A 537 3.23 18.78 12.67
CA ILE A 537 3.46 19.00 14.09
C ILE A 537 4.12 20.36 14.29
N VAL A 538 3.63 21.15 15.24
CA VAL A 538 4.12 22.53 15.47
C VAL A 538 5.22 22.60 16.53
N MET A 539 5.97 21.51 16.72
CA MET A 539 7.05 21.33 17.69
C MET A 539 8.16 20.46 17.08
N PRO A 540 9.40 20.48 17.63
CA PRO A 540 9.89 21.42 18.65
C PRO A 540 10.48 22.71 18.05
N HIS A 541 10.47 23.79 18.84
CA HIS A 541 11.22 25.02 18.55
C HIS A 541 12.67 24.92 19.02
N PHE A 542 12.87 24.45 20.26
CA PHE A 542 14.20 24.31 20.86
C PHE A 542 14.81 22.96 20.52
N TYR A 543 16.05 22.98 20.02
CA TYR A 543 16.74 21.76 19.60
C TYR A 543 16.98 20.77 20.75
N ARG A 544 17.16 21.25 22.00
CA ARG A 544 17.26 20.39 23.18
C ARG A 544 16.06 19.47 23.39
N ASN A 545 14.87 19.85 22.92
CA ASN A 545 13.64 19.09 23.16
C ASN A 545 13.64 17.75 22.40
N TRP A 546 14.53 17.56 21.42
CA TRP A 546 14.80 16.24 20.85
C TRP A 546 15.33 15.21 21.87
N LYS A 547 15.73 15.62 23.08
CA LYS A 547 16.04 14.71 24.20
C LYS A 547 14.79 13.99 24.69
N ASP A 548 13.62 14.63 24.60
CA ASP A 548 12.35 14.04 25.02
C ASP A 548 11.98 12.87 24.09
N GLU A 549 11.80 11.69 24.69
CA GLU A 549 11.58 10.46 23.96
C GLU A 549 10.17 10.38 23.37
N ASP A 550 9.15 10.89 24.08
CA ASP A 550 7.76 10.85 23.66
C ASP A 550 7.52 11.81 22.48
N LEU A 551 8.08 13.02 22.53
CA LEU A 551 8.08 13.94 21.39
C LEU A 551 8.76 13.30 20.17
N ARG A 552 9.99 12.80 20.35
CA ARG A 552 10.77 12.21 19.26
C ARG A 552 10.04 11.01 18.65
N ARG A 553 9.47 10.13 19.49
CA ARG A 553 8.68 8.98 19.04
C ARG A 553 7.43 9.39 18.28
N CYS A 554 6.68 10.39 18.76
CA CYS A 554 5.51 10.92 18.06
C CYS A 554 5.87 11.39 16.63
N ILE A 555 6.97 12.14 16.48
CA ILE A 555 7.43 12.63 15.18
C ILE A 555 7.86 11.48 14.26
N LEU A 556 8.66 10.55 14.77
CA LEU A 556 9.15 9.40 13.99
C LEU A 556 7.99 8.49 13.56
N ASN A 557 7.04 8.21 14.46
CA ASN A 557 5.82 7.49 14.13
C ASN A 557 5.05 8.19 12.99
N GLY A 558 4.94 9.52 13.05
CA GLY A 558 4.33 10.35 12.00
C GLY A 558 4.99 10.18 10.64
N ILE A 559 6.33 10.18 10.59
CA ILE A 559 7.09 9.98 9.34
C ILE A 559 6.91 8.54 8.80
N VAL A 560 7.02 7.52 9.66
CA VAL A 560 6.85 6.10 9.27
C VAL A 560 5.44 5.84 8.75
N TRP A 561 4.42 6.34 9.45
CA TRP A 561 3.02 6.22 9.01
C TRP A 561 2.79 6.91 7.66
N THR A 562 3.38 8.10 7.49
CA THR A 562 3.30 8.89 6.26
C THR A 562 3.98 8.19 5.07
N ALA A 563 4.97 7.33 5.32
CA ALA A 563 5.62 6.48 4.31
C ALA A 563 4.76 5.28 3.85
N ASN A 564 3.54 5.16 4.37
CA ASN A 564 2.70 3.99 4.25
C ASN A 564 3.41 2.73 4.77
N SER A 565 4.23 2.90 5.80
CA SER A 565 4.84 1.81 6.56
C SER A 565 4.06 1.59 7.85
N GLU A 566 4.12 0.36 8.35
CA GLU A 566 3.52 0.00 9.62
C GLU A 566 4.31 0.64 10.76
N VAL A 567 3.63 1.42 11.61
CA VAL A 567 4.23 1.90 12.86
C VAL A 567 4.22 0.75 13.87
N PRO A 568 5.37 0.37 14.46
CA PRO A 568 5.41 -0.73 15.44
C PRO A 568 4.43 -0.50 16.60
N ASP A 569 3.90 -1.57 17.19
CA ASP A 569 2.92 -1.49 18.29
C ASP A 569 3.44 -0.71 19.50
N GLU A 570 4.75 -0.77 19.75
CA GLU A 570 5.43 -0.04 20.82
C GLU A 570 5.99 1.33 20.37
N GLY A 571 5.59 1.80 19.19
CA GLY A 571 6.14 2.97 18.51
C GLY A 571 7.56 2.74 17.98
N VAL A 572 8.08 3.71 17.23
CA VAL A 572 9.47 3.69 16.76
C VAL A 572 10.40 3.77 17.97
N ARG A 573 11.31 2.79 18.08
CA ARG A 573 12.33 2.71 19.14
C ARG A 573 13.67 3.19 18.62
N THR A 574 14.24 4.15 19.33
CA THR A 574 15.54 4.74 19.02
C THR A 574 16.33 4.93 20.30
N THR A 575 17.63 4.69 20.25
CA THR A 575 18.55 5.21 21.26
C THR A 575 18.75 6.71 21.02
N LEU A 576 18.68 7.54 22.07
CA LEU A 576 18.93 8.98 21.97
C LEU A 576 20.38 9.21 21.47
N PRO A 577 20.58 9.79 20.27
CA PRO A 577 21.91 10.17 19.82
C PRO A 577 22.42 11.39 20.61
N ASP A 578 23.74 11.56 20.66
CA ASP A 578 24.33 12.81 21.15
C ASP A 578 23.97 13.94 20.17
N LEU A 579 23.10 14.84 20.61
CA LEU A 579 22.57 15.94 19.79
C LEU A 579 23.67 16.82 19.17
N SER A 580 24.86 16.89 19.77
CA SER A 580 25.97 17.69 19.27
C SER A 580 26.62 17.10 18.01
N THR A 581 26.38 15.82 17.71
CA THR A 581 26.95 15.13 16.54
C THR A 581 26.36 15.58 15.20
N PHE A 582 25.23 16.30 15.23
CA PHE A 582 24.55 16.81 14.04
C PHE A 582 24.87 18.29 13.76
N ASP A 583 25.99 18.78 14.30
CA ASP A 583 26.54 20.13 14.12
C ASP A 583 25.52 21.29 14.32
N PRO A 584 24.71 21.30 15.41
CA PRO A 584 23.86 22.45 15.70
C PRO A 584 24.73 23.67 16.06
N ALA A 585 24.25 24.89 15.82
CA ALA A 585 24.91 26.09 16.30
C ALA A 585 24.95 26.14 17.85
N ALA A 586 23.93 25.61 18.52
CA ALA A 586 23.96 25.24 19.94
C ALA A 586 22.94 24.15 20.29
N VAL A 587 23.24 23.31 21.29
CA VAL A 587 22.25 22.35 21.84
C VAL A 587 21.24 23.06 22.74
N GLU A 588 21.74 23.91 23.64
CA GLU A 588 20.91 24.72 24.53
C GLU A 588 20.80 26.14 23.96
N SER A 589 19.59 26.69 23.92
CA SER A 589 19.41 28.10 23.62
C SER A 589 20.03 28.94 24.73
N LYS A 590 20.75 30.00 24.34
CA LYS A 590 21.38 30.96 25.27
C LYS A 590 20.40 31.99 25.85
N ARG A 591 19.10 31.87 25.53
CA ARG A 591 18.04 32.80 25.94
C ARG A 591 16.84 32.07 26.49
#